data_AF-E6TR86-F1
#
_entry.id   AF-E6TR86-F1
#
_cell.length_a   1.000
_cell.length_b   1.000
_cell.length_c   1.000
_cell.angle_alpha   90.00
_cell.angle_beta   90.00
_cell.angle_gamma   90.00
#
_symmetry.space_group_name_H-M   'P 1'
#
loop_
_entity.id
_entity.type
_entity.pdbx_description
1 polymer ?
#
loop_
_entity_poly.entity_id
_entity_poly.type
_entity_poly.pdbx_seq_one_letter_code
_entity_poly.pdbx_strand_id
1 'polypeptide(L)'
;MKVTAKDNEKNQEGNVEATLELIRIIHRNLGIITAILLLTGQITIMGVFVTPRGFRVTMAGPITGSRRIESKTGNPLVNLTIDVIDILIAKQLLQDKFFITGSALTPFGFTINAGGPLLGVERMVPKVPSLFHDLDNFNMLVAKLLNFDPSIANKYQRK
;
A
#
# COMPACT_ATOMS: atom_id res chain seq x y z
N MET A 1 -36.85 -18.22 17.42
CA MET A 1 -35.47 -18.75 17.30
C MET A 1 -34.54 -17.71 17.91
N LYS A 2 -34.06 -17.91 19.15
CA LYS A 2 -33.18 -16.95 19.84
C LYS A 2 -31.75 -17.15 19.31
N VAL A 3 -31.30 -16.26 18.45
CA VAL A 3 -29.87 -16.13 18.11
C VAL A 3 -29.19 -15.61 19.37
N THR A 4 -28.29 -16.39 19.96
CA THR A 4 -27.58 -16.04 21.20
C THR A 4 -26.36 -15.16 20.88
N ALA A 5 -25.94 -14.29 21.81
CA ALA A 5 -24.81 -13.37 21.62
C ALA A 5 -23.50 -14.08 21.18
N LYS A 6 -23.30 -15.34 21.60
CA LYS A 6 -22.21 -16.21 21.15
C LYS A 6 -22.24 -16.56 19.65
N ASP A 7 -23.42 -16.62 19.04
CA ASP A 7 -23.58 -16.89 17.61
C ASP A 7 -23.26 -15.64 16.77
N ASN A 8 -23.46 -14.43 17.33
CA ASN A 8 -23.08 -13.18 16.70
C ASN A 8 -21.57 -12.92 16.78
N GLU A 9 -20.91 -13.21 17.89
CA GLU A 9 -19.45 -13.09 18.03
C GLU A 9 -18.71 -14.04 17.08
N LYS A 10 -19.16 -15.31 16.98
CA LYS A 10 -18.55 -16.31 16.09
C LYS A 10 -18.73 -15.97 14.60
N ASN A 11 -19.86 -15.36 14.23
CA ASN A 11 -20.10 -14.85 12.87
C ASN A 11 -19.27 -13.58 12.57
N GLN A 12 -19.01 -12.73 13.55
CA GLN A 12 -18.14 -11.56 13.39
C GLN A 12 -16.66 -11.95 13.26
N GLU A 13 -16.18 -12.90 14.06
CA GLU A 13 -14.80 -13.42 13.98
C GLU A 13 -14.53 -14.12 12.62
N GLY A 14 -15.48 -14.93 12.14
CA GLY A 14 -15.39 -15.58 10.83
C GLY A 14 -15.35 -14.58 9.66
N ASN A 15 -16.02 -13.43 9.79
CA ASN A 15 -15.99 -12.36 8.80
C ASN A 15 -14.68 -11.56 8.84
N VAL A 16 -14.08 -11.37 10.02
CA VAL A 16 -12.79 -10.68 10.18
C VAL A 16 -11.66 -11.49 9.56
N GLU A 17 -11.56 -12.79 9.84
CA GLU A 17 -10.49 -13.63 9.28
C GLU A 17 -10.57 -13.70 7.75
N ALA A 18 -11.78 -13.88 7.21
CA ALA A 18 -12.01 -13.84 5.76
C ALA A 18 -11.62 -12.49 5.14
N THR A 19 -11.89 -11.38 5.84
CA THR A 19 -11.48 -10.04 5.40
C THR A 19 -9.97 -9.87 5.42
N LEU A 20 -9.28 -10.36 6.46
CA LEU A 20 -7.82 -10.32 6.56
C LEU A 20 -7.16 -11.13 5.45
N GLU A 21 -7.70 -12.32 5.15
CA GLU A 21 -7.25 -13.16 4.04
C GLU A 21 -7.42 -12.44 2.69
N LEU A 22 -8.59 -11.86 2.44
CA LEU A 22 -8.86 -11.09 1.23
C LEU A 22 -7.87 -9.93 1.07
N ILE A 23 -7.60 -9.16 2.13
CA ILE A 23 -6.64 -8.06 2.09
C ILE A 23 -5.23 -8.57 1.76
N ARG A 24 -4.82 -9.71 2.33
CA ARG A 24 -3.51 -10.33 2.04
C ARG A 24 -3.43 -10.74 0.57
N ILE A 25 -4.47 -11.35 0.02
CA ILE A 25 -4.54 -11.76 -1.40
C ILE A 25 -4.42 -10.54 -2.31
N ILE A 26 -5.15 -9.45 -2.02
CA ILE A 26 -5.08 -8.21 -2.80
C ILE A 26 -3.66 -7.65 -2.80
N HIS A 27 -3.01 -7.53 -1.62
CA HIS A 27 -1.65 -7.01 -1.54
C HIS A 27 -0.64 -7.89 -2.29
N ARG A 28 -0.77 -9.21 -2.18
CA ARG A 28 0.07 -10.16 -2.93
C ARG A 28 -0.09 -9.98 -4.43
N ASN A 29 -1.33 -9.91 -4.91
CA ASN A 29 -1.63 -9.72 -6.33
C ASN A 29 -1.08 -8.40 -6.86
N LEU A 30 -1.19 -7.31 -6.08
CA LEU A 30 -0.58 -6.03 -6.43
C LEU A 30 0.96 -6.15 -6.55
N GLY A 31 1.60 -6.87 -5.64
CA GLY A 31 3.04 -7.16 -5.71
C GLY A 31 3.42 -7.94 -6.97
N ILE A 32 2.67 -8.99 -7.30
CA ILE A 32 2.89 -9.82 -8.50
C ILE A 32 2.70 -8.99 -9.78
N ILE A 33 1.60 -8.24 -9.89
CA ILE A 33 1.32 -7.38 -11.06
C ILE A 33 2.42 -6.35 -11.22
N THR A 34 2.84 -5.70 -10.13
CA THR A 34 3.92 -4.70 -10.16
C THR A 34 5.25 -5.33 -10.61
N ALA A 35 5.56 -6.54 -10.15
CA ALA A 35 6.75 -7.27 -10.59
C ALA A 35 6.71 -7.59 -12.09
N ILE A 36 5.56 -8.03 -12.62
CA ILE A 36 5.39 -8.29 -14.06
C ILE A 36 5.58 -6.98 -14.85
N LEU A 37 5.03 -5.87 -14.39
CA LEU A 37 5.17 -4.57 -15.05
C LEU A 37 6.63 -4.08 -15.07
N LEU A 38 7.40 -4.34 -14.00
CA LEU A 38 8.85 -4.08 -13.97
C LEU A 38 9.60 -4.94 -14.98
N LEU A 39 9.37 -6.26 -14.96
CA LEU A 39 10.06 -7.21 -15.84
C LEU A 39 9.75 -6.99 -17.33
N THR A 40 8.59 -6.40 -17.64
CA THR A 40 8.17 -6.05 -19.00
C THR A 40 8.54 -4.62 -19.40
N GLY A 41 9.18 -3.86 -18.51
CA GLY A 41 9.58 -2.46 -18.73
C GLY A 41 8.41 -1.47 -18.83
N GLN A 42 7.19 -1.88 -18.47
CA GLN A 42 6.00 -1.01 -18.45
C GLN A 42 6.04 0.00 -17.31
N ILE A 43 6.75 -0.34 -16.23
CA ILE A 43 7.19 0.58 -15.19
C ILE A 43 8.67 0.32 -14.91
N THR A 44 9.35 1.29 -14.33
CA THR A 44 10.74 1.20 -13.90
C THR A 44 10.91 2.02 -12.62
N ILE A 45 12.02 1.81 -11.91
CA ILE A 45 12.42 2.68 -10.82
C ILE A 45 12.53 4.14 -11.29
N MET A 46 11.82 5.02 -10.60
CA MET A 46 11.90 6.47 -10.78
C MET A 46 12.81 7.14 -9.77
N GLY A 47 12.90 6.56 -8.57
CA GLY A 47 13.66 7.11 -7.47
C GLY A 47 13.39 6.37 -6.16
N VAL A 48 13.99 6.87 -5.09
CA VAL A 48 13.84 6.33 -3.75
C VAL A 48 13.44 7.46 -2.80
N PHE A 49 12.32 7.29 -2.09
CA PHE A 49 11.94 8.16 -0.99
C PHE A 49 12.58 7.67 0.30
N VAL A 50 13.29 8.57 0.97
CA VAL A 50 13.88 8.33 2.28
C VAL A 50 12.97 8.93 3.34
N THR A 51 12.61 8.13 4.33
CA THR A 51 11.85 8.58 5.50
C THR A 51 12.55 8.10 6.77
N PRO A 52 12.27 8.69 7.95
CA PRO A 52 12.79 8.17 9.23
C PRO A 52 12.41 6.70 9.48
N ARG A 53 11.34 6.22 8.84
CA ARG A 53 10.83 4.85 8.94
C ARG A 53 11.34 3.93 7.81
N GLY A 54 12.42 4.30 7.13
CA GLY A 54 13.04 3.51 6.06
C GLY A 54 12.87 4.08 4.65
N PHE A 55 13.27 3.29 3.66
CA PHE A 55 13.32 3.63 2.25
C PHE A 55 12.14 3.02 1.48
N ARG A 56 11.61 3.76 0.50
CA ARG A 56 10.59 3.27 -0.42
C ARG A 56 11.03 3.53 -1.85
N VAL A 57 10.94 2.52 -2.68
CA VAL A 57 11.22 2.65 -4.10
C VAL A 57 9.95 3.12 -4.81
N THR A 58 10.08 4.17 -5.61
CA THR A 58 9.00 4.70 -6.45
C THR A 58 9.18 4.22 -7.86
N MET A 59 8.10 3.75 -8.46
CA MET A 59 8.08 3.19 -9.80
C MET A 59 6.99 3.85 -10.63
N ALA A 60 7.29 4.11 -11.90
CA ALA A 60 6.36 4.64 -12.89
C ALA A 60 6.86 4.27 -14.30
N GLY A 61 6.03 4.46 -15.31
CA GLY A 61 6.42 4.23 -16.70
C GLY A 61 5.25 4.41 -17.66
N PRO A 62 5.38 3.90 -18.90
CA PRO A 62 4.41 4.13 -19.98
C PRO A 62 2.96 3.89 -19.57
N ILE A 63 2.68 2.78 -18.87
CA ILE A 63 1.31 2.43 -18.47
C ILE A 63 0.74 3.37 -17.40
N THR A 64 1.61 4.07 -16.67
CA THR A 64 1.20 5.01 -15.62
C THR A 64 1.27 6.47 -16.08
N GLY A 65 1.51 6.72 -17.38
CA GLY A 65 1.56 8.06 -17.98
C GLY A 65 2.92 8.74 -17.88
N SER A 66 3.95 8.05 -17.39
CA SER A 66 5.33 8.54 -17.33
C SER A 66 6.19 7.89 -18.41
N ARG A 67 7.40 8.42 -18.65
CA ARG A 67 8.39 7.74 -19.49
C ARG A 67 9.25 6.82 -18.65
N ARG A 68 9.75 5.74 -19.25
CA ARG A 68 10.77 4.89 -18.63
C ARG A 68 12.05 5.72 -18.41
N ILE A 69 12.69 5.55 -17.26
CA ILE A 69 14.02 6.08 -17.00
C ILE A 69 15.04 5.40 -17.89
N GLU A 70 15.81 6.23 -18.58
CA GLU A 70 16.90 5.81 -19.45
C GLU A 70 18.07 6.79 -19.29
N SER A 71 19.25 6.33 -19.69
CA SER A 71 20.47 7.13 -19.70
C SER A 71 20.31 8.36 -20.59
N LYS A 72 20.60 9.54 -20.04
CA LYS A 72 20.60 10.81 -20.80
C LYS A 72 21.57 10.79 -21.99
N THR A 73 22.64 9.99 -21.89
CA THR A 73 23.66 9.86 -22.95
C THR A 73 23.41 8.66 -23.86
N GLY A 74 22.35 7.89 -23.63
CA GLY A 74 22.10 6.62 -24.35
C GLY A 74 23.08 5.51 -23.99
N ASN A 75 23.86 5.65 -22.91
CA ASN A 75 24.84 4.64 -22.52
C ASN A 75 24.15 3.30 -22.14
N PRO A 76 24.45 2.20 -22.87
CA PRO A 76 23.79 0.91 -22.65
C PRO A 76 24.12 0.29 -21.29
N LEU A 77 25.29 0.56 -20.71
CA LEU A 77 25.66 0.05 -19.37
C LEU A 77 24.81 0.70 -18.27
N VAL A 78 24.48 1.98 -18.42
CA VAL A 78 23.59 2.68 -17.47
C VAL A 78 22.18 2.12 -17.57
N ASN A 79 21.68 1.89 -18.79
CA ASN A 79 20.37 1.27 -18.99
C ASN A 79 20.32 -0.16 -18.44
N LEU A 80 21.36 -0.96 -18.68
CA LEU A 80 21.48 -2.29 -18.09
C LEU A 80 21.49 -2.25 -16.55
N THR A 81 22.13 -1.24 -15.96
CA THR A 81 22.13 -1.06 -14.50
C THR A 81 20.72 -0.79 -13.97
N ILE A 82 19.94 0.06 -14.67
CA ILE A 82 18.54 0.32 -14.34
C ILE A 82 17.72 -0.98 -14.44
N ASP A 83 17.89 -1.75 -15.51
CA ASP A 83 17.19 -3.03 -15.71
C ASP A 83 17.52 -4.05 -14.62
N VAL A 84 18.79 -4.13 -14.20
CA VAL A 84 19.20 -4.99 -13.08
C VAL A 84 18.50 -4.57 -11.79
N ILE A 85 18.39 -3.26 -11.52
CA ILE A 85 17.68 -2.75 -10.34
C ILE A 85 16.20 -3.14 -10.40
N ASP A 86 15.54 -2.97 -11.55
CA ASP A 86 14.14 -3.35 -11.76
C ASP A 86 13.92 -4.85 -11.52
N ILE A 87 14.80 -5.71 -12.05
CA ILE A 87 14.77 -7.16 -11.84
C ILE A 87 14.94 -7.51 -10.36
N LEU A 88 15.86 -6.85 -9.66
CA LEU A 88 16.06 -7.09 -8.23
C LEU A 88 14.81 -6.71 -7.42
N ILE A 89 14.18 -5.57 -7.71
CA ILE A 89 12.94 -5.15 -7.05
C ILE A 89 11.81 -6.14 -7.35
N ALA A 90 11.64 -6.53 -8.62
CA ALA A 90 10.63 -7.50 -9.03
C ALA A 90 10.81 -8.84 -8.30
N LYS A 91 12.06 -9.32 -8.17
CA LYS A 91 12.38 -10.52 -7.39
C LYS A 91 11.95 -10.38 -5.93
N GLN A 92 12.19 -9.24 -5.28
CA GLN A 92 11.79 -9.04 -3.88
C GLN A 92 10.26 -8.97 -3.73
N LEU A 93 9.54 -8.39 -4.69
CA LEU A 93 8.07 -8.39 -4.73
C LEU A 93 7.51 -9.82 -4.87
N LEU A 94 8.06 -10.61 -5.79
CA LEU A 94 7.66 -12.01 -5.99
C LEU A 94 7.96 -12.89 -4.76
N GLN A 95 8.97 -12.55 -3.97
CA GLN A 95 9.32 -13.24 -2.72
C GLN A 95 8.55 -12.75 -1.49
N ASP A 96 7.58 -11.83 -1.63
CA ASP A 96 6.89 -11.17 -0.51
C ASP A 96 7.82 -10.43 0.48
N LYS A 97 9.05 -10.15 0.04
CA LYS A 97 10.01 -9.37 0.83
C LYS A 97 9.75 -7.89 0.68
N PHE A 98 9.35 -7.46 -0.51
CA PHE A 98 8.78 -6.14 -0.75
C PHE A 98 7.27 -6.25 -0.94
N PHE A 99 6.56 -5.20 -0.57
CA PHE A 99 5.12 -5.04 -0.73
C PHE A 99 4.81 -3.61 -1.15
N ILE A 100 3.66 -3.44 -1.80
CA ILE A 100 3.18 -2.11 -2.19
C ILE A 100 2.80 -1.35 -0.93
N THR A 101 3.46 -0.22 -0.71
CA THR A 101 3.28 0.67 0.45
C THR A 101 2.27 1.79 0.18
N GLY A 102 1.98 2.04 -1.10
CA GLY A 102 0.99 3.02 -1.52
C GLY A 102 1.19 3.40 -2.98
N SER A 103 0.37 4.34 -3.42
CA SER A 103 0.46 4.94 -4.74
C SER A 103 0.17 6.43 -4.65
N ALA A 104 0.66 7.19 -5.62
CA ALA A 104 0.39 8.62 -5.72
C ALA A 104 0.01 8.99 -7.14
N LEU A 105 -1.06 9.79 -7.27
CA LEU A 105 -1.46 10.40 -8.52
C LEU A 105 -0.90 11.82 -8.57
N THR A 106 -0.26 12.16 -9.68
CA THR A 106 0.33 13.48 -9.93
C THR A 106 -0.12 14.00 -11.30
N PRO A 107 0.04 15.30 -11.60
CA PRO A 107 -0.21 15.82 -12.94
C PRO A 107 0.61 15.12 -14.04
N PHE A 108 1.73 14.49 -13.68
CA PHE A 108 2.65 13.81 -14.60
C PHE A 108 2.45 12.29 -14.64
N GLY A 109 1.37 11.79 -14.03
CA GLY A 109 0.99 10.39 -14.06
C GLY A 109 0.85 9.77 -12.66
N PHE A 110 0.76 8.45 -12.66
CA PHE A 110 0.58 7.60 -11.49
C PHE A 110 1.90 6.94 -11.09
N THR A 111 2.14 6.84 -9.80
CA THR A 111 3.35 6.22 -9.24
C THR A 111 2.98 5.16 -8.21
N ILE A 112 3.78 4.11 -8.16
CA ILE A 112 3.64 2.99 -7.22
C ILE A 112 4.84 3.01 -6.30
N ASN A 113 4.60 2.93 -5.00
CA ASN A 113 5.64 2.87 -3.98
C ASN A 113 5.73 1.47 -3.40
N ALA A 114 6.91 0.86 -3.43
CA ALA A 114 7.19 -0.42 -2.78
C ALA A 114 8.23 -0.27 -1.67
N GLY A 115 8.08 -1.06 -0.62
CA GLY A 115 9.01 -1.11 0.50
C GLY A 115 9.03 -2.50 1.12
N GLY A 116 9.92 -2.72 2.07
CA GLY A 116 9.96 -3.98 2.82
C GLY A 116 11.04 -3.97 3.90
N PRO A 117 11.20 -5.08 4.65
CA PRO A 117 12.09 -5.11 5.80
C PRO A 117 13.56 -4.82 5.44
N LEU A 118 14.02 -5.23 4.25
CA LEU A 118 15.37 -4.90 3.77
C LEU A 118 15.60 -3.40 3.55
N LEU A 119 14.52 -2.63 3.41
CA LEU A 119 14.53 -1.18 3.29
C LEU A 119 14.14 -0.48 4.60
N GLY A 120 14.06 -1.22 5.72
CA GLY A 120 13.65 -0.68 7.01
C GLY A 120 12.15 -0.41 7.13
N VAL A 121 11.33 -0.88 6.18
CA VAL A 121 9.87 -0.72 6.22
C VAL A 121 9.24 -2.00 6.76
N GLU A 122 8.61 -1.90 7.93
CA GLU A 122 7.87 -3.00 8.54
C GLU A 122 6.68 -3.44 7.69
N ARG A 123 6.34 -4.73 7.78
CA ARG A 123 5.19 -5.30 7.05
C ARG A 123 3.91 -4.61 7.49
N MET A 124 3.15 -4.11 6.52
CA MET A 124 1.83 -3.53 6.81
C MET A 124 0.87 -4.63 7.28
N VAL A 125 0.29 -4.43 8.45
CA VAL A 125 -0.74 -5.30 9.03
C VAL A 125 -2.08 -4.58 8.90
N PRO A 126 -3.12 -5.22 8.35
CA PRO A 126 -4.44 -4.61 8.29
C PRO A 126 -4.96 -4.32 9.71
N LYS A 127 -5.52 -3.13 9.92
CA LYS A 127 -6.14 -2.73 11.19
C LYS A 127 -7.60 -3.17 11.32
N VAL A 128 -8.03 -4.25 10.68
CA VAL A 128 -9.43 -4.71 10.76
C VAL A 128 -9.59 -5.62 12.00
N PRO A 129 -10.66 -5.47 12.82
CA PRO A 129 -11.77 -4.52 12.69
C PRO A 129 -11.53 -3.16 13.39
N SER A 130 -10.40 -2.99 14.08
CA SER A 130 -10.12 -1.81 14.93
C SER A 130 -10.04 -0.48 14.19
N LEU A 131 -9.98 -0.47 12.85
CA LEU A 131 -9.95 0.73 12.02
C LEU A 131 -11.11 1.68 12.31
N PHE A 132 -12.30 1.15 12.57
CA PHE A 132 -13.48 1.96 12.87
C PHE A 132 -13.38 2.59 14.26
N HIS A 133 -12.93 1.85 15.26
CA HIS A 133 -12.67 2.39 16.60
C HIS A 133 -11.58 3.49 16.57
N ASP A 134 -10.50 3.29 15.82
CA ASP A 134 -9.43 4.30 15.65
C ASP A 134 -9.98 5.59 15.02
N LEU A 135 -10.86 5.46 14.02
CA LEU A 135 -11.48 6.59 13.33
C LEU A 135 -12.48 7.33 14.23
N ASP A 136 -13.31 6.60 14.98
CA ASP A 136 -14.26 7.18 15.92
C ASP A 136 -13.53 7.94 17.04
N ASN A 137 -12.45 7.37 17.56
CA ASN A 137 -11.57 8.03 18.54
C ASN A 137 -10.96 9.31 17.97
N PHE A 138 -10.47 9.28 16.72
CA PHE A 138 -9.95 10.47 16.05
C PHE A 138 -11.02 11.56 15.90
N ASN A 139 -12.21 11.21 15.42
CA ASN A 139 -13.31 12.16 15.24
C ASN A 139 -13.71 12.81 16.57
N MET A 140 -13.79 12.03 17.65
CA MET A 140 -14.07 12.53 18.99
C MET A 140 -13.00 13.52 19.47
N LEU A 141 -11.72 13.18 19.29
CA LEU A 141 -10.60 14.07 19.68
C LEU A 141 -10.62 15.39 18.90
N VAL A 142 -10.85 15.34 17.58
CA VAL A 142 -10.95 16.54 16.75
C VAL A 142 -12.15 17.39 17.14
N ALA A 143 -13.32 16.78 17.35
CA ALA A 143 -14.52 17.49 17.78
C ALA A 143 -14.28 18.21 19.11
N LYS A 144 -13.64 17.54 20.07
CA LYS A 144 -13.27 18.12 21.37
C LYS A 144 -12.25 19.25 21.24
N LEU A 145 -11.23 19.10 20.40
CA LEU A 145 -10.17 20.10 20.22
C LEU A 145 -10.68 21.37 19.52
N LEU A 146 -11.62 21.22 18.59
CA LEU A 146 -12.18 22.31 17.79
C LEU A 146 -13.51 22.86 18.35
N ASN A 147 -13.96 22.39 19.52
CA ASN A 147 -15.25 22.73 20.13
C ASN A 147 -16.45 22.52 19.18
N PHE A 148 -16.39 21.53 18.30
CA PHE A 148 -17.57 21.10 17.54
C PHE A 148 -18.50 20.31 18.45
N ASP A 149 -19.80 20.44 18.22
CA ASP A 149 -20.80 19.61 18.90
C ASP A 149 -20.51 18.13 18.61
N PRO A 150 -20.22 17.30 19.65
CA PRO A 150 -19.97 15.87 19.50
C PRO A 150 -21.13 15.13 18.83
N SER A 151 -22.36 15.67 18.90
CA SER A 151 -23.54 15.11 18.24
C SER A 151 -23.40 15.07 16.71
N ILE A 152 -22.61 15.98 16.13
CA ILE A 152 -22.30 16.01 14.70
C ILE A 152 -21.43 14.81 14.33
N ALA A 153 -20.42 14.48 15.13
CA ALA A 153 -19.57 13.31 14.90
C ALA A 153 -20.38 12.00 15.00
N ASN A 154 -21.27 11.91 15.99
CA ASN A 154 -22.16 10.75 16.18
C ASN A 154 -23.15 10.55 15.03
N LYS A 155 -23.54 11.62 14.31
CA LYS A 155 -24.40 11.52 13.11
C LYS A 155 -23.73 10.79 11.94
N TYR A 156 -22.39 10.79 11.91
CA TYR A 156 -21.59 10.12 10.87
C TYR A 156 -20.92 8.83 11.35
N GLN A 157 -21.07 8.46 12.63
CA GLN A 157 -20.73 7.13 13.12
C GLN A 157 -21.63 6.11 12.43
N ARG A 158 -21.03 5.18 11.68
CA ARG A 158 -21.77 4.10 11.04
C ARG A 158 -22.06 3.01 12.06
N LYS A 159 -23.31 2.51 12.05
CA LYS A 159 -23.74 1.35 12.84
C LYS A 159 -23.02 0.08 12.40
#